data_AF-A0A6S6TVE7-F1
#
_entry.id   AF-A0A6S6TVE7-F1
#
_cell.length_a   1.000
_cell.length_b   1.000
_cell.length_c   1.000
_cell.angle_alpha   90.00
_cell.angle_beta   90.00
_cell.angle_gamma   90.00
#
_symmetry.space_group_name_H-M   'P 1'
#
loop_
_entity.id
_entity.type
_entity.pdbx_description
1 polymer ?
#
loop_
_entity_poly.entity_id
_entity_poly.type
_entity_poly.pdbx_seq_one_letter_code
_entity_poly.pdbx_strand_id
1 'polypeptide(L)'
;LAGIAQDYPTREKAILIAGNIEGISQVDAAQLVTLEQISEENVREIPEEIFYSIVKGDTLWEIATKFYDDGSKYTHIVDANLEVIKNADLIYPGQTIRIPEVLA
;
A
#
# COMPACT_ATOMS: atom_id res chain seq x y z
N LEU A 1 -26.46 4.02 -19.52
CA LEU A 1 -26.38 2.55 -19.67
C LEU A 1 -25.30 2.09 -18.71
N ALA A 2 -25.54 1.07 -17.88
CA ALA A 2 -24.54 0.57 -16.93
C ALA A 2 -24.29 -0.92 -17.15
N GLY A 3 -23.08 -1.39 -16.88
CA GLY A 3 -22.66 -2.77 -17.07
C GLY A 3 -21.37 -3.07 -16.31
N ILE A 4 -21.13 -4.35 -16.02
CA ILE A 4 -19.96 -4.81 -15.25
C ILE A 4 -18.98 -5.46 -16.23
N ALA A 5 -17.74 -4.99 -16.23
CA ALA A 5 -16.67 -5.62 -17.00
C ALA A 5 -16.05 -6.75 -16.19
N GLN A 6 -15.74 -7.87 -16.84
CA GLN A 6 -15.11 -9.00 -16.18
C GLN A 6 -13.68 -8.68 -15.70
N ASP A 7 -12.98 -7.81 -16.43
CA ASP A 7 -11.60 -7.43 -16.20
C ASP A 7 -11.32 -5.98 -16.65
N TYR A 8 -10.24 -5.39 -16.13
CA TYR A 8 -9.83 -4.02 -16.43
C TYR A 8 -9.56 -3.76 -17.92
N PRO A 9 -8.81 -4.62 -18.65
CA PRO A 9 -8.64 -4.46 -20.10
C PRO A 9 -9.96 -4.39 -20.88
N THR A 10 -10.94 -5.23 -20.53
CA THR A 10 -12.27 -5.23 -21.14
C THR A 10 -13.01 -3.91 -20.88
N ARG A 11 -12.88 -3.35 -19.67
CA ARG A 11 -13.45 -2.03 -19.33
C ARG A 11 -12.85 -0.91 -20.18
N GLU A 12 -11.53 -0.81 -20.24
CA GLU A 12 -10.82 0.23 -21.00
C GLU A 12 -11.14 0.14 -22.50
N LYS A 13 -11.21 -1.09 -23.02
CA LYS A 13 -11.60 -1.35 -24.41
C LYS A 13 -13.02 -0.88 -24.70
N ALA A 14 -13.97 -1.10 -23.79
CA ALA A 14 -15.35 -0.64 -23.94
C ALA A 14 -15.45 0.90 -23.93
N ILE A 15 -14.71 1.56 -23.02
CA ILE A 15 -14.66 3.02 -22.94
C ILE A 15 -14.08 3.62 -24.23
N LEU A 16 -13.00 3.05 -24.75
CA LEU A 16 -12.37 3.51 -25.98
C LEU A 16 -13.29 3.39 -27.20
N ILE A 17 -14.01 2.26 -27.33
CA ILE A 17 -14.98 2.06 -28.40
C ILE A 17 -16.12 3.09 -28.29
N ALA A 18 -16.63 3.33 -27.07
CA ALA A 18 -17.70 4.29 -26.85
C ALA A 18 -17.29 5.74 -27.14
N GLY A 19 -16.06 6.13 -26.79
CA GLY A 19 -15.55 7.49 -27.00
C GLY A 19 -15.22 7.85 -28.44
N ASN A 20 -14.97 6.86 -29.30
CA ASN A 20 -14.63 7.08 -30.71
C ASN A 20 -15.85 7.15 -31.64
N ILE A 21 -17.08 7.11 -31.10
CA ILE A 21 -18.31 7.25 -31.88
C ILE A 21 -18.54 8.75 -32.17
N GLU A 22 -18.81 9.07 -33.42
CA GLU A 22 -19.06 10.45 -33.86
C GLU A 22 -20.23 11.08 -33.08
N GLY A 23 -20.01 12.29 -32.53
CA GLY A 23 -20.99 13.01 -31.72
C GLY A 23 -20.88 12.79 -30.21
N ILE A 24 -20.03 11.87 -29.74
CA ILE A 24 -19.75 11.69 -28.32
C ILE A 24 -18.66 12.67 -27.87
N SER A 25 -19.01 13.64 -27.03
CA SER A 25 -18.06 14.61 -26.48
C SER A 25 -17.36 14.12 -25.20
N GLN A 26 -18.03 13.26 -24.43
CA GLN A 26 -17.49 12.70 -23.19
C GLN A 26 -18.16 11.37 -22.86
N VAL A 27 -17.38 10.41 -22.37
CA VAL A 27 -17.89 9.15 -21.80
C VAL A 27 -17.74 9.23 -20.29
N ASP A 28 -18.87 9.20 -19.57
CA ASP A 28 -18.88 9.04 -18.11
C ASP A 28 -18.76 7.55 -17.76
N ALA A 29 -17.56 7.14 -17.36
CA ALA A 29 -17.23 5.78 -16.99
C ALA A 29 -17.29 5.55 -15.46
N ALA A 30 -17.79 6.51 -14.68
CA ALA A 30 -17.76 6.44 -13.21
C ALA A 30 -18.57 5.25 -12.63
N GLN A 31 -19.50 4.68 -13.41
CA GLN A 31 -20.31 3.52 -13.00
C GLN A 31 -19.85 2.18 -13.62
N LEU A 32 -18.77 2.18 -14.41
CA LEU A 32 -18.19 0.94 -14.92
C LEU A 32 -17.19 0.39 -13.92
N VAL A 33 -17.61 -0.61 -13.16
CA VAL A 33 -16.82 -1.31 -12.16
C VAL A 33 -16.37 -2.68 -12.68
N THR A 34 -15.18 -3.13 -12.31
CA THR A 34 -14.75 -4.52 -12.50
C THR A 34 -15.27 -5.39 -11.36
N LEU A 35 -15.34 -6.72 -11.55
CA LEU A 35 -15.72 -7.64 -10.47
C LEU A 35 -14.81 -7.52 -9.23
N GLU A 36 -13.54 -7.13 -9.43
CA GLU A 36 -12.59 -6.81 -8.36
C GLU A 36 -13.05 -5.58 -7.56
N GLN A 37 -13.51 -4.52 -8.23
CA GLN A 37 -14.01 -3.29 -7.59
C GLN A 37 -15.32 -3.49 -6.83
N ILE A 38 -16.14 -4.48 -7.19
CA ILE A 38 -17.36 -4.84 -6.45
C ILE A 38 -17.03 -5.70 -5.21
N SER A 39 -15.89 -6.41 -5.23
CA SER A 39 -15.41 -7.14 -4.05
C SER A 39 -14.75 -6.24 -2.99
N GLU A 40 -14.51 -4.98 -3.33
CA GLU A 40 -13.87 -3.97 -2.48
C GLU A 40 -14.87 -3.00 -1.82
N GLU A 41 -16.02 -3.52 -1.36
CA GLU A 41 -16.73 -2.87 -0.23
C GLU A 41 -15.98 -3.07 1.12
N ASN A 42 -14.76 -3.61 1.07
CA ASN A 42 -13.75 -3.46 2.11
C ASN A 42 -12.64 -2.55 1.59
N VAL A 43 -12.71 -1.27 1.91
CA VAL A 43 -11.52 -0.42 2.00
C VAL A 43 -10.60 -1.07 3.03
N ARG A 44 -9.69 -1.94 2.58
CA ARG A 44 -8.50 -2.22 3.37
C ARG A 44 -7.67 -0.95 3.27
N GLU A 45 -7.70 -0.19 4.36
CA GLU A 45 -6.80 0.91 4.65
C GLU A 45 -5.43 0.57 4.07
N ILE A 46 -4.97 1.35 3.10
CA ILE A 46 -3.59 1.23 2.63
C ILE A 46 -2.77 1.60 3.86
N PRO A 47 -2.01 0.66 4.46
CA PRO A 47 -1.30 0.96 5.69
C PRO A 47 -0.38 2.14 5.39
N GLU A 48 -0.54 3.25 6.11
CA GLU A 48 0.36 4.38 5.93
C GLU A 48 1.79 3.90 6.22
N GLU A 49 2.63 3.91 5.19
CA GLU A 49 4.00 3.47 5.34
C GLU A 49 4.79 4.52 6.14
N ILE A 50 4.96 4.27 7.43
CA ILE A 50 5.72 5.15 8.30
C ILE A 50 7.22 4.93 8.06
N PHE A 51 7.96 5.99 7.80
CA PHE A 51 9.42 5.96 7.71
C PHE A 51 10.04 6.61 8.94
N TYR A 52 10.99 5.92 9.56
CA TYR A 52 11.69 6.40 10.75
C TYR A 52 13.20 6.50 10.49
N SER A 53 13.79 7.64 10.81
CA SER A 53 15.23 7.82 10.79
C SER A 53 15.82 7.54 12.16
N ILE A 54 16.69 6.53 12.23
CA ILE A 54 17.36 6.08 13.45
C ILE A 54 18.22 7.22 14.01
N VAL A 55 18.06 7.55 15.29
CA VAL A 55 18.92 8.52 15.98
C VAL A 55 19.97 7.81 16.83
N LYS A 56 21.01 8.56 17.24
CA LYS A 56 22.10 8.00 18.06
C LYS A 56 21.56 7.55 19.42
N GLY A 57 21.67 6.25 19.69
CA GLY A 57 21.22 5.64 20.93
C GLY A 57 19.96 4.81 20.79
N ASP A 58 19.27 4.87 19.64
CA ASP A 58 18.09 4.04 19.39
C ASP A 58 18.46 2.57 19.24
N THR A 59 17.58 1.71 19.74
CA THR A 59 17.58 0.27 19.49
C THR A 59 16.32 -0.13 18.72
N LEU A 60 16.39 -1.22 17.93
CA LEU A 60 15.21 -1.74 17.23
C LEU A 60 14.07 -2.10 18.21
N TRP A 61 14.42 -2.54 19.43
CA TRP A 61 13.46 -2.83 20.49
C TRP A 61 12.70 -1.57 20.94
N GLU A 62 13.40 -0.47 21.19
CA GLU A 62 12.79 0.80 21.59
C GLU A 62 11.94 1.39 20.46
N ILE A 63 12.40 1.29 19.21
CA ILE A 63 11.63 1.69 18.04
C ILE A 63 10.35 0.86 17.95
N ALA A 64 10.43 -0.47 18.05
CA ALA A 64 9.26 -1.34 18.04
C ALA A 64 8.30 -1.05 19.21
N THR A 65 8.83 -0.78 20.41
CA THR A 65 8.02 -0.37 21.57
C THR A 65 7.32 0.97 21.31
N LYS A 66 7.99 1.92 20.66
CA LYS A 66 7.43 3.24 20.36
C LYS A 66 6.31 3.20 19.31
N PHE A 67 6.43 2.32 18.31
CA PHE A 67 5.47 2.25 17.20
C PHE A 67 4.38 1.21 17.39
N TYR A 68 4.66 0.10 18.08
CA TYR A 68 3.71 -1.01 18.27
C TYR A 68 3.30 -1.23 19.74
N ASP A 69 3.82 -0.44 20.68
CA ASP A 69 3.70 -0.67 22.14
C ASP A 69 4.29 -2.04 22.58
N ASP A 70 4.97 -2.76 21.69
CA ASP A 70 5.56 -4.07 21.93
C ASP A 70 6.94 -4.17 21.28
N GLY A 71 7.98 -4.15 22.11
CA GLY A 71 9.37 -4.28 21.67
C GLY A 71 9.66 -5.61 20.98
N SER A 72 8.90 -6.67 21.26
CA SER A 72 9.06 -8.00 20.64
C SER A 72 8.77 -7.99 19.14
N LYS A 73 8.05 -6.98 18.65
CA LYS A 73 7.71 -6.79 17.23
C LYS A 73 8.88 -6.24 16.40
N TYR A 74 10.05 -6.00 16.99
CA TYR A 74 11.24 -5.56 16.26
C TYR A 74 11.62 -6.47 15.08
N THR A 75 11.32 -7.78 15.17
CA THR A 75 11.52 -8.75 14.09
C THR A 75 10.75 -8.41 12.82
N HIS A 76 9.56 -7.79 12.94
CA HIS A 76 8.75 -7.38 11.80
C HIS A 76 9.37 -6.17 11.09
N ILE A 77 10.00 -5.28 11.86
CA ILE A 77 10.79 -4.17 11.31
C ILE A 77 11.99 -4.73 10.54
N VAL A 78 12.70 -5.72 11.08
CA VAL A 78 13.85 -6.34 10.39
C VAL A 78 13.41 -6.98 9.08
N ASP A 79 12.33 -7.77 9.10
CA ASP A 79 11.81 -8.48 7.92
C ASP A 79 11.40 -7.50 6.79
N ALA A 80 10.73 -6.41 7.15
CA ALA A 80 10.31 -5.38 6.19
C ALA A 80 11.48 -4.54 5.63
N ASN A 81 12.67 -4.62 6.23
CA ASN A 81 13.83 -3.79 5.88
C ASN A 81 15.08 -4.60 5.60
N LEU A 82 14.97 -5.87 5.19
CA LEU A 82 16.14 -6.74 4.91
C LEU A 82 17.11 -6.15 3.86
N GLU A 83 16.63 -5.23 3.02
CA GLU A 83 17.47 -4.49 2.07
C GLU A 83 18.41 -3.46 2.75
N VAL A 84 18.01 -2.90 3.90
CA VAL A 84 18.76 -1.89 4.67
C VAL A 84 19.43 -2.51 5.91
N ILE A 85 18.69 -3.31 6.66
CA ILE A 85 19.11 -3.94 7.91
C ILE A 85 19.63 -5.34 7.61
N LYS A 86 20.96 -5.45 7.45
CA LYS A 86 21.62 -6.75 7.26
C LYS A 86 21.81 -7.53 8.56
N ASN A 87 21.88 -6.81 9.68
CA ASN A 87 22.02 -7.38 11.00
C ASN A 87 21.20 -6.53 11.98
N ALA A 88 20.29 -7.16 12.70
CA ALA A 88 19.39 -6.49 13.64
C ALA A 88 20.14 -5.77 14.77
N ASP A 89 21.32 -6.28 15.16
CA ASP A 89 22.16 -5.69 16.20
C ASP A 89 23.06 -4.56 15.69
N LEU A 90 23.15 -4.36 14.36
CA LEU A 90 24.00 -3.35 13.73
C LEU A 90 23.16 -2.35 12.93
N ILE A 91 22.48 -1.47 13.66
CA ILE A 91 21.83 -0.28 13.11
C ILE A 91 22.67 0.97 13.36
N TYR A 92 22.63 1.91 12.43
CA TYR A 92 23.44 3.12 12.44
C TYR A 92 22.56 4.37 12.47
N PRO A 93 22.96 5.41 13.22
CA PRO A 93 22.27 6.70 13.20
C PRO A 93 22.27 7.30 11.79
N GLY A 94 21.12 7.84 11.38
CA GLY A 94 20.89 8.38 10.04
C GLY A 94 20.38 7.37 9.01
N GLN A 95 20.26 6.08 9.35
CA GLN A 95 19.55 5.13 8.51
C GLN A 95 18.05 5.35 8.61
N THR A 96 17.37 5.44 7.47
CA THR A 96 15.90 5.46 7.40
C THR A 96 15.39 4.05 7.17
N ILE A 97 14.46 3.63 8.02
CA ILE A 97 13.82 2.31 7.99
C ILE A 97 12.30 2.49 7.87
N ARG A 98 11.65 1.55 7.20
CA ARG A 98 10.19 1.44 7.08
C ARG A 98 9.63 0.75 8.31
N ILE A 99 8.57 1.29 8.89
CA ILE A 99 7.87 0.72 10.04
C ILE A 99 6.55 0.16 9.52
N PRO A 100 6.47 -1.15 9.21
CA PRO A 100 5.25 -1.75 8.69
C PRO A 100 4.16 -1.79 9.76
N GLU A 101 2.92 -1.43 9.42
CA GLU A 101 1.82 -1.67 10.35
C GLU A 101 1.67 -3.17 10.61
N VAL A 102 1.74 -3.58 11.88
CA VAL A 102 1.45 -4.96 12.28
C VAL A 102 -0.06 -5.09 12.26
N LEU A 103 -0.63 -5.44 11.10
CA LEU A 103 -2.05 -5.78 10.98
C LEU A 103 -2.35 -6.90 11.99
N ALA A 104 -3.25 -6.62 12.94
CA ALA A 104 -3.68 -7.53 13.99
C ALA A 104 -4.60 -8.64 13.46
#